data_AF-A0A1B8EFD9-F1
#
_entry.id   AF-A0A1B8EFD9-F1
#
_cell.length_a   1.000
_cell.length_b   1.000
_cell.length_c   1.000
_cell.angle_alpha   90.00
_cell.angle_beta   90.00
_cell.angle_gamma   90.00
#
_symmetry.space_group_name_H-M   'P 1'
#
loop_
_entity.id
_entity.type
_entity.pdbx_description
1 polymer ?
#
loop_
_entity_poly.entity_id
_entity_poly.type
_entity_poly.pdbx_seq_one_letter_code
_entity_poly.pdbx_strand_id
1 'polypeptide(L)'
;MARFLATKRSGQTLDALLYAMEAALTFLFWTVQSTTKDYGGFDICCPWPRDSFSYGGLCSHSPLADKIHGDLRLSPEQLKEAAEVAKAKAVEYHAECYQLERACSPERVRAERDRSSKKYRKDHPDRVRKNEKTSMARAVELKKYYCDTCCIAFRQLRELKKHDTSRRHLQEIATTAGVLGDYHCHACNTTTARKPRQQENHDNKKTTTASG
;
A
#
# COMPACT_ATOMS: atom_id res chain seq x y z
N MET A 1 51.69 -18.76 27.03
CA MET A 1 51.07 -19.55 25.94
C MET A 1 50.28 -18.62 25.02
N ALA A 2 50.96 -17.84 24.19
CA ALA A 2 50.36 -17.01 23.16
C ALA A 2 51.38 -16.83 22.05
N ARG A 3 51.04 -17.27 20.82
CA ARG A 3 51.58 -16.87 19.50
C ARG A 3 51.41 -18.05 18.53
N PHE A 4 50.24 -18.14 17.91
CA PHE A 4 50.08 -18.98 16.71
C PHE A 4 48.95 -18.46 15.82
N LEU A 5 48.97 -17.17 15.43
CA LEU A 5 48.04 -16.65 14.42
C LEU A 5 48.66 -15.47 13.64
N ALA A 6 49.60 -15.73 12.74
CA ALA A 6 49.92 -14.78 11.67
C ALA A 6 50.81 -15.44 10.61
N THR A 7 50.24 -15.85 9.48
CA THR A 7 50.81 -15.76 8.10
C THR A 7 49.99 -16.59 7.11
N LYS A 8 48.74 -16.18 6.85
CA LYS A 8 47.96 -16.65 5.68
C LYS A 8 47.05 -15.50 5.24
N ARG A 9 47.65 -14.40 4.76
CA ARG A 9 46.95 -13.10 4.59
C ARG A 9 47.24 -12.33 3.29
N SER A 10 48.07 -12.83 2.36
CA SER A 10 48.45 -12.09 1.14
C SER A 10 47.71 -12.50 -0.14
N GLY A 11 46.92 -13.58 -0.13
CA GLY A 11 46.24 -14.07 -1.34
C GLY A 11 45.00 -13.26 -1.75
N GLN A 12 44.17 -12.87 -0.78
CA GLN A 12 42.82 -12.36 -1.06
C GLN A 12 42.76 -10.98 -1.74
N THR A 13 43.72 -10.10 -1.44
CA THR A 13 43.83 -8.79 -2.12
C THR A 13 44.30 -8.94 -3.55
N LEU A 14 45.14 -9.94 -3.82
CA LEU A 14 45.59 -10.25 -5.16
C LEU A 14 44.45 -10.86 -5.97
N ASP A 15 43.68 -11.78 -5.39
CA ASP A 15 42.54 -12.40 -6.08
C ASP A 15 41.50 -11.35 -6.49
N ALA A 16 41.13 -10.43 -5.59
CA ALA A 16 40.19 -9.35 -5.91
C ALA A 16 40.72 -8.41 -7.02
N LEU A 17 42.03 -8.12 -7.01
CA LEU A 17 42.66 -7.32 -8.06
C LEU A 17 42.66 -8.07 -9.39
N LEU A 18 42.97 -9.36 -9.39
CA LEU A 18 42.95 -10.20 -10.57
C LEU A 18 41.54 -10.31 -11.15
N TYR A 19 40.51 -10.48 -10.33
CA TYR A 19 39.11 -10.45 -10.77
C TYR A 19 38.72 -9.11 -11.37
N ALA A 20 39.14 -7.99 -10.77
CA ALA A 20 38.88 -6.66 -11.31
C ALA A 20 39.59 -6.43 -12.66
N MET A 21 40.85 -6.88 -12.78
CA MET A 21 41.61 -6.81 -14.01
C MET A 21 41.01 -7.71 -15.10
N GLU A 22 40.65 -8.94 -14.76
CA GLU A 22 39.97 -9.88 -15.66
C GLU A 22 38.67 -9.28 -16.17
N ALA A 23 37.82 -8.75 -15.28
CA ALA A 23 36.59 -8.07 -15.67
C ALA A 23 36.87 -6.91 -16.62
N ALA A 24 37.82 -6.02 -16.30
CA ALA A 24 38.17 -4.91 -17.16
C ALA A 24 38.63 -5.37 -18.55
N LEU A 25 39.49 -6.37 -18.64
CA LEU A 25 39.99 -6.91 -19.91
C LEU A 25 38.88 -7.62 -20.70
N THR A 26 38.00 -8.38 -20.03
CA THR A 26 36.85 -9.04 -20.65
C THR A 26 35.94 -8.02 -21.34
N PHE A 27 35.68 -6.86 -20.74
CA PHE A 27 34.85 -5.83 -21.37
C PHE A 27 35.61 -4.97 -22.38
N LEU A 28 36.89 -4.68 -22.14
CA LEU A 28 37.72 -3.89 -23.06
C LEU A 28 37.91 -4.59 -24.41
N PHE A 29 38.07 -5.93 -24.39
CA PHE A 29 38.27 -6.75 -25.58
C PHE A 29 37.03 -7.56 -25.97
N TRP A 30 35.90 -7.31 -25.32
CA TRP A 30 34.63 -8.01 -25.55
C TRP A 30 34.78 -9.54 -25.66
N THR A 31 35.45 -10.17 -24.70
CA THR A 31 35.71 -11.63 -24.74
C THR A 31 34.49 -12.47 -24.34
N VAL A 32 33.33 -11.84 -24.15
CA VAL A 32 32.08 -12.45 -23.67
C VAL A 32 31.41 -13.30 -24.76
N GLN A 33 30.96 -14.51 -24.40
CA GLN A 33 30.45 -15.50 -25.37
C GLN A 33 29.36 -14.98 -26.33
N SER A 34 28.48 -14.09 -25.89
CA SER A 34 27.43 -13.54 -26.73
C SER A 34 27.74 -12.10 -27.12
N THR A 35 27.78 -11.82 -28.43
CA THR A 35 27.92 -10.47 -28.97
C THR A 35 26.60 -9.70 -29.00
N THR A 36 25.47 -10.40 -28.95
CA THR A 36 24.12 -9.83 -29.10
C THR A 36 23.40 -9.63 -27.77
N LYS A 37 23.82 -10.33 -26.71
CA LYS A 37 23.20 -10.21 -25.39
C LYS A 37 23.58 -8.89 -24.74
N ASP A 38 22.58 -8.21 -24.16
CA ASP A 38 22.82 -7.07 -23.29
C ASP A 38 23.28 -7.58 -21.91
N TYR A 39 24.43 -7.07 -21.47
CA TYR A 39 25.03 -7.39 -20.17
C TYR A 39 24.74 -6.31 -19.13
N GLY A 40 23.74 -5.46 -19.34
CA GLY A 40 23.38 -4.37 -18.44
C GLY A 40 24.13 -3.08 -18.76
N GLY A 41 24.32 -2.79 -20.05
CA GLY A 41 24.94 -1.54 -20.51
C GLY A 41 26.48 -1.50 -20.43
N PHE A 42 27.15 -2.64 -20.25
CA PHE A 42 28.63 -2.70 -20.31
C PHE A 42 29.19 -2.65 -21.74
N ASP A 43 28.34 -2.60 -22.76
CA ASP A 43 28.73 -2.34 -24.14
C ASP A 43 29.45 -0.99 -24.29
N ILE A 44 29.11 0.00 -23.46
CA ILE A 44 29.79 1.30 -23.44
C ILE A 44 31.26 1.24 -22.99
N CYS A 45 31.66 0.15 -22.31
CA CYS A 45 33.03 -0.01 -21.81
C CYS A 45 33.99 -0.52 -22.89
N CYS A 46 33.48 -1.07 -23.99
CA CYS A 46 34.29 -1.49 -25.12
C CYS A 46 34.44 -0.30 -26.09
N PRO A 47 35.65 0.24 -26.30
CA PRO A 47 35.85 1.37 -27.21
C PRO A 47 35.76 0.95 -28.69
N TRP A 48 35.68 -0.35 -28.99
CA TRP A 48 35.68 -0.90 -30.33
C TRP A 48 34.27 -1.36 -30.73
N PRO A 49 33.85 -1.18 -31.99
CA PRO A 49 32.62 -1.76 -32.50
C PRO A 49 32.63 -3.29 -32.35
N ARG A 50 31.56 -3.89 -31.82
CA ARG A 50 31.50 -5.35 -31.59
C ARG A 50 31.68 -6.18 -32.87
N ASP A 51 31.25 -5.64 -33.99
CA ASP A 51 31.38 -6.30 -35.30
C ASP A 51 32.80 -6.23 -35.88
N SER A 52 33.71 -5.48 -35.23
CA SER A 52 35.11 -5.38 -35.65
C SER A 52 35.98 -6.55 -35.15
N PHE A 53 35.49 -7.34 -34.19
CA PHE A 53 36.20 -8.50 -33.68
C PHE A 53 35.99 -9.70 -34.63
N SER A 54 37.10 -10.29 -35.09
CA SER A 54 37.08 -11.49 -35.93
C SER A 54 36.85 -12.79 -35.15
N TYR A 55 36.79 -12.71 -33.82
CA TYR A 55 36.55 -13.83 -32.93
C TYR A 55 35.17 -13.72 -32.26
N GLY A 56 34.53 -14.87 -32.02
CA GLY A 56 33.45 -14.96 -31.03
C GLY A 56 34.04 -14.98 -29.63
N GLY A 57 33.37 -14.37 -28.65
CA GLY A 57 33.88 -14.38 -27.28
C GLY A 57 34.10 -15.81 -26.77
N LEU A 58 35.29 -16.06 -26.25
CA LEU A 58 35.73 -17.39 -25.82
C LEU A 58 35.47 -17.64 -24.33
N CYS A 59 35.13 -16.60 -23.56
CA CYS A 59 34.83 -16.71 -22.14
C CYS A 59 33.36 -17.16 -21.97
N SER A 60 33.17 -18.41 -21.56
CA SER A 60 31.86 -18.96 -21.11
C SER A 60 31.46 -18.45 -19.72
N HIS A 61 32.37 -17.72 -19.07
CA HIS A 61 32.26 -17.22 -17.73
C HIS A 61 32.26 -15.70 -17.72
N SER A 62 31.49 -15.10 -16.81
CA SER A 62 31.51 -13.65 -16.58
C SER A 62 32.21 -13.39 -15.25
N PRO A 63 33.35 -12.68 -15.24
CA PRO A 63 34.03 -12.33 -13.98
C PRO A 63 33.16 -11.47 -13.06
N LEU A 64 32.10 -10.82 -13.57
CA LEU A 64 31.11 -10.11 -12.75
C LEU A 64 30.06 -11.03 -12.11
N ALA A 65 29.82 -12.20 -12.69
CA ALA A 65 28.90 -13.19 -12.12
C ALA A 65 29.58 -14.03 -11.03
N ASP A 66 30.90 -13.98 -10.97
CA ASP A 66 31.65 -14.66 -9.93
C ASP A 66 31.49 -14.01 -8.57
N LYS A 67 31.27 -14.88 -7.58
CA LYS A 67 31.32 -14.45 -6.19
C LYS A 67 32.79 -14.30 -5.82
N ILE A 68 33.19 -13.09 -5.44
CA ILE A 68 34.50 -12.86 -4.85
C ILE A 68 34.53 -13.62 -3.52
N HIS A 69 35.16 -14.80 -3.54
CA HIS A 69 35.32 -15.65 -2.36
C HIS A 69 36.47 -15.11 -1.51
N GLY A 70 36.15 -14.34 -0.46
CA GLY A 70 37.16 -13.82 0.44
C GLY A 70 36.59 -12.95 1.55
N ASP A 71 37.38 -12.80 2.61
CA ASP A 71 37.10 -11.86 3.69
C ASP A 71 37.57 -10.48 3.22
N LEU A 72 36.77 -9.83 2.36
CA LEU A 72 36.92 -8.39 2.12
C LEU A 72 36.77 -7.76 3.49
N ARG A 73 37.88 -7.35 4.12
CA ARG A 73 37.97 -6.89 5.51
C ARG A 73 37.22 -5.58 5.73
N LEU A 74 35.91 -5.63 5.53
CA LEU A 74 34.98 -4.65 6.00
C LEU A 74 34.85 -4.90 7.49
N SER A 75 34.99 -3.85 8.30
CA SER A 75 34.69 -3.97 9.71
C SER A 75 33.24 -4.42 9.89
N PRO A 76 32.88 -5.06 11.03
CA PRO A 76 31.49 -5.42 11.30
C PRO A 76 30.52 -4.23 11.16
N GLU A 77 30.99 -3.01 11.45
CA GLU A 77 30.25 -1.77 11.26
C GLU A 77 30.03 -1.47 9.77
N GLN A 78 31.07 -1.57 8.94
CA GLN A 78 30.98 -1.36 7.49
C GLN A 78 30.08 -2.39 6.81
N LEU A 79 30.09 -3.65 7.26
CA LEU A 79 29.17 -4.69 6.75
C LEU A 79 27.71 -4.37 7.07
N LYS A 80 27.44 -3.89 8.29
CA LYS A 80 26.09 -3.46 8.67
C LYS A 80 25.64 -2.27 7.83
N GLU A 81 26.50 -1.27 7.66
CA GLU A 81 26.21 -0.11 6.82
C GLU A 81 25.91 -0.51 5.38
N ALA A 82 26.76 -1.35 4.77
CA ALA A 82 26.55 -1.84 3.42
C ALA A 82 25.24 -2.65 3.29
N ALA A 83 24.91 -3.46 4.29
CA ALA A 83 23.66 -4.21 4.33
C ALA A 83 22.43 -3.30 4.44
N GLU A 84 22.48 -2.24 5.24
CA GLU A 84 21.39 -1.27 5.34
C GLU A 84 21.22 -0.46 4.04
N VAL A 85 22.32 -0.05 3.40
CA VAL A 85 22.28 0.60 2.08
C VAL A 85 21.69 -0.34 1.03
N ALA A 86 22.09 -1.62 1.00
CA ALA A 86 21.55 -2.60 0.07
C ALA A 86 20.05 -2.84 0.30
N LYS A 87 19.60 -2.92 1.57
CA LYS A 87 18.18 -3.02 1.90
C LYS A 87 17.39 -1.80 1.44
N ALA A 88 17.90 -0.59 1.68
CA ALA A 88 17.25 0.65 1.26
C ALA A 88 17.09 0.68 -0.28
N LYS A 89 18.16 0.39 -1.02
CA LYS A 89 18.11 0.29 -2.49
C LYS A 89 17.16 -0.78 -3.00
N ALA A 90 17.09 -1.93 -2.33
CA ALA A 90 16.14 -2.98 -2.70
C ALA A 90 14.69 -2.52 -2.50
N VAL A 91 14.39 -1.80 -1.42
CA VAL A 91 13.06 -1.23 -1.18
C VAL A 91 12.68 -0.22 -2.27
N GLU A 92 13.60 0.68 -2.63
CA GLU A 92 13.40 1.66 -3.71
C GLU A 92 13.16 0.98 -5.04
N TYR A 93 14.04 0.05 -5.43
CA TYR A 93 13.92 -0.72 -6.67
C TYR A 93 12.58 -1.47 -6.75
N HIS A 94 12.18 -2.16 -5.68
CA HIS A 94 10.88 -2.85 -5.65
C HIS A 94 9.69 -1.90 -5.75
N ALA A 95 9.79 -0.71 -5.15
CA ALA A 95 8.76 0.32 -5.27
C ALA A 95 8.66 0.79 -6.73
N GLU A 96 9.78 1.07 -7.40
CA GLU A 96 9.81 1.47 -8.82
C GLU A 96 9.25 0.38 -9.73
N CYS A 97 9.69 -0.87 -9.58
CA CYS A 97 9.16 -2.01 -10.32
C CYS A 97 7.64 -2.14 -10.12
N TYR A 98 7.15 -1.96 -8.90
CA TYR A 98 5.71 -2.01 -8.60
C TYR A 98 4.94 -0.87 -9.29
N GLN A 99 5.49 0.35 -9.33
CA GLN A 99 4.87 1.47 -10.04
C GLN A 99 4.84 1.23 -11.55
N LEU A 100 5.94 0.73 -12.13
CA LEU A 100 6.01 0.37 -13.54
C LEU A 100 5.00 -0.74 -13.88
N GLU A 101 4.89 -1.79 -13.06
CA GLU A 101 3.90 -2.84 -13.27
C GLU A 101 2.47 -2.29 -13.20
N ARG A 102 2.20 -1.37 -12.27
CA ARG A 102 0.91 -0.70 -12.14
C ARG A 102 0.57 0.18 -13.34
N ALA A 103 1.57 0.82 -13.95
CA ALA A 103 1.41 1.63 -15.15
C ALA A 103 1.21 0.76 -16.40
N CYS A 104 2.02 -0.29 -16.57
CA CYS A 104 1.99 -1.16 -17.74
C CYS A 104 0.82 -2.17 -17.73
N SER A 105 0.40 -2.64 -16.56
CA SER A 105 -0.66 -3.66 -16.44
C SER A 105 -1.60 -3.40 -15.25
N PRO A 106 -2.37 -2.30 -15.29
CA PRO A 106 -3.24 -1.91 -14.17
C PRO A 106 -4.35 -2.93 -13.87
N GLU A 107 -4.78 -3.72 -14.86
CA GLU A 107 -5.80 -4.77 -14.66
C GLU A 107 -5.25 -5.97 -13.90
N ARG A 108 -4.05 -6.44 -14.25
CA ARG A 108 -3.38 -7.55 -13.56
C ARG A 108 -3.13 -7.20 -12.09
N VAL A 109 -2.62 -6.00 -11.82
CA VAL A 109 -2.38 -5.53 -10.44
C VAL A 109 -3.69 -5.43 -9.64
N ARG A 110 -4.77 -4.94 -10.27
CA ARG A 110 -6.10 -4.91 -9.64
C ARG A 110 -6.61 -6.32 -9.32
N ALA A 111 -6.54 -7.23 -10.29
CA ALA A 111 -6.98 -8.60 -10.12
C ALA A 111 -6.20 -9.33 -9.02
N GLU A 112 -4.88 -9.16 -8.97
CA GLU A 112 -4.04 -9.74 -7.90
C GLU A 112 -4.42 -9.19 -6.53
N ARG A 113 -4.56 -7.86 -6.41
CA ARG A 113 -4.99 -7.22 -5.16
C ARG A 113 -6.35 -7.73 -4.69
N ASP A 114 -7.29 -7.92 -5.61
CA ASP A 114 -8.62 -8.45 -5.29
C ASP A 114 -8.54 -9.91 -4.85
N ARG A 115 -7.70 -10.75 -5.49
CA ARG A 115 -7.43 -12.13 -5.06
C ARG A 115 -6.82 -12.16 -3.66
N SER A 116 -5.77 -11.38 -3.41
CA SER A 116 -5.14 -11.30 -2.08
C SER A 116 -6.12 -10.78 -1.02
N SER A 117 -6.95 -9.78 -1.34
CA SER A 117 -7.94 -9.24 -0.42
C SER A 117 -9.03 -10.26 -0.07
N LYS A 118 -9.56 -10.98 -1.08
CA LYS A 118 -10.54 -12.06 -0.86
C LYS A 118 -9.96 -13.17 0.02
N LYS A 119 -8.73 -13.60 -0.27
CA LYS A 119 -8.01 -14.59 0.53
C LYS A 119 -7.83 -14.11 1.97
N TYR A 120 -7.33 -12.88 2.17
CA TYR A 120 -7.15 -12.30 3.50
C TYR A 120 -8.47 -12.24 4.29
N ARG A 121 -9.58 -11.82 3.67
CA ARG A 121 -10.89 -11.78 4.33
C ARG A 121 -11.38 -13.16 4.74
N LYS A 122 -11.11 -14.17 3.92
CA LYS A 122 -11.45 -15.58 4.19
C LYS A 122 -10.61 -16.13 5.35
N ASP A 123 -9.31 -15.89 5.33
CA ASP A 123 -8.35 -16.46 6.29
C ASP A 123 -8.39 -15.73 7.64
N HIS A 124 -8.85 -14.47 7.68
CA HIS A 124 -8.84 -13.63 8.88
C HIS A 124 -10.17 -12.88 9.15
N PRO A 125 -11.31 -13.57 9.28
CA PRO A 125 -12.62 -12.94 9.43
C PRO A 125 -12.73 -12.09 10.70
N ASP A 126 -12.17 -12.54 11.83
CA ASP A 126 -12.23 -11.81 13.10
C ASP A 126 -11.48 -10.48 13.05
N ARG A 127 -10.31 -10.46 12.39
CA ARG A 127 -9.54 -9.23 12.20
C ARG A 127 -10.29 -8.25 11.30
N VAL A 128 -10.93 -8.73 10.25
CA VAL A 128 -11.77 -7.89 9.38
C VAL A 128 -12.92 -7.28 10.18
N ARG A 129 -13.65 -8.09 10.96
CA ARG A 129 -14.76 -7.61 11.80
C ARG A 129 -14.32 -6.58 12.83
N LYS A 130 -13.17 -6.80 13.49
CA LYS A 130 -12.58 -5.86 14.44
C LYS A 130 -12.20 -4.53 13.77
N ASN A 131 -11.58 -4.60 12.59
CA ASN A 131 -11.18 -3.42 11.83
C ASN A 131 -12.41 -2.64 11.33
N GLU A 132 -13.45 -3.32 10.85
CA GLU A 132 -14.71 -2.70 10.46
C GLU A 132 -15.40 -2.00 11.64
N LYS A 133 -15.47 -2.66 12.80
CA LYS A 133 -16.02 -2.06 14.03
C LYS A 133 -15.27 -0.79 14.42
N THR A 134 -13.94 -0.83 14.39
CA THR A 134 -13.07 0.32 14.74
C THR A 134 -13.23 1.45 13.72
N SER A 135 -13.28 1.12 12.43
CA SER A 135 -13.49 2.08 11.35
C SER A 135 -14.86 2.78 11.45
N MET A 136 -15.92 2.01 11.74
CA MET A 136 -17.27 2.56 11.96
C MET A 136 -17.35 3.47 13.19
N ALA A 137 -16.71 3.09 14.30
CA ALA A 137 -16.65 3.93 15.50
C ALA A 137 -15.94 5.26 15.21
N ARG A 138 -14.79 5.21 14.53
CA ARG A 138 -14.05 6.40 14.11
C ARG A 138 -14.83 7.28 13.13
N ALA A 139 -15.63 6.68 12.24
CA ALA A 139 -16.47 7.44 11.31
C ALA A 139 -17.57 8.24 12.04
N VAL A 140 -18.15 7.69 13.11
CA VAL A 140 -19.13 8.40 13.96
C VAL A 140 -18.45 9.53 14.74
N GLU A 141 -17.31 9.23 15.37
CA GLU A 141 -16.54 10.21 16.16
C GLU A 141 -16.11 11.42 15.32
N LEU A 142 -15.59 11.16 14.11
CA LEU A 142 -15.20 12.20 13.16
C LEU A 142 -16.39 12.84 12.42
N LYS A 143 -17.63 12.44 12.74
CA LYS A 143 -18.85 12.86 12.01
C LYS A 143 -18.70 12.74 10.49
N LYS A 144 -17.98 11.71 10.01
CA LYS A 144 -17.67 11.52 8.58
C LYS A 144 -18.93 11.41 7.73
N TYR A 145 -19.98 10.79 8.27
CA TYR A 145 -21.29 10.69 7.65
C TYR A 145 -22.31 11.35 8.59
N TYR A 146 -22.51 12.65 8.43
CA TYR A 146 -23.34 13.45 9.33
C TYR A 146 -24.46 14.12 8.54
N CYS A 147 -25.65 14.13 9.13
CA CYS A 147 -26.78 14.88 8.63
C CYS A 147 -26.91 16.17 9.44
N ASP A 148 -26.73 17.31 8.79
CA ASP A 148 -26.80 18.63 9.43
C ASP A 148 -28.21 18.93 9.93
N THR A 149 -29.24 18.65 9.13
CA THR A 149 -30.64 18.93 9.48
C THR A 149 -31.08 18.19 10.74
N CYS A 150 -30.75 16.90 10.86
CA CYS A 150 -31.15 16.10 12.01
C CYS A 150 -30.09 16.05 13.12
N CYS A 151 -28.91 16.60 12.88
CA CYS A 151 -27.75 16.59 13.78
C CYS A 151 -27.31 15.17 14.22
N ILE A 152 -27.44 14.17 13.34
CA ILE A 152 -27.11 12.76 13.65
C ILE A 152 -25.88 12.32 12.84
N ALA A 153 -24.93 11.67 13.51
CA ALA A 153 -23.80 10.99 12.88
C ALA A 153 -24.10 9.50 12.66
N PHE A 154 -23.74 8.99 11.49
CA PHE A 154 -23.96 7.61 11.05
C PHE A 154 -22.64 6.86 10.93
N ARG A 155 -22.71 5.52 11.02
CA ARG A 155 -21.53 4.65 10.96
C ARG A 155 -21.05 4.46 9.52
N GLN A 156 -21.98 4.53 8.57
CA GLN A 156 -21.74 4.27 7.16
C GLN A 156 -22.53 5.21 6.25
N LEU A 157 -22.02 5.44 5.05
CA LEU A 157 -22.69 6.26 4.02
C LEU A 157 -24.06 5.70 3.62
N ARG A 158 -24.24 4.38 3.61
CA ARG A 158 -25.53 3.74 3.27
C ARG A 158 -26.63 4.13 4.28
N GLU A 159 -26.28 4.25 5.56
CA GLU A 159 -27.23 4.64 6.62
C GLU A 159 -27.65 6.10 6.44
N LEU A 160 -26.70 6.99 6.16
CA LEU A 160 -26.98 8.39 5.84
C LEU A 160 -27.89 8.50 4.61
N LYS A 161 -27.57 7.84 3.50
CA LYS A 161 -28.43 7.85 2.30
C LYS A 161 -29.85 7.35 2.58
N LYS A 162 -29.99 6.30 3.39
CA LYS A 162 -31.32 5.80 3.80
C LYS A 162 -32.05 6.80 4.69
N HIS A 163 -31.32 7.50 5.56
CA HIS A 163 -31.85 8.57 6.40
C HIS A 163 -32.34 9.75 5.55
N ASP A 164 -31.56 10.18 4.57
CA ASP A 164 -31.87 11.31 3.69
C ASP A 164 -33.14 11.07 2.87
N THR A 165 -33.40 9.83 2.46
CA THR A 165 -34.63 9.46 1.76
C THR A 165 -35.80 9.13 2.68
N SER A 166 -35.61 9.16 4.00
CA SER A 166 -36.67 8.78 4.95
C SER A 166 -37.73 9.88 5.05
N ARG A 167 -39.02 9.49 5.12
CA ARG A 167 -40.14 10.43 5.28
C ARG A 167 -39.93 11.41 6.44
N ARG A 168 -39.35 10.92 7.54
CA ARG A 168 -39.07 11.73 8.74
C ARG A 168 -38.04 12.83 8.47
N HIS A 169 -36.96 12.51 7.75
CA HIS A 169 -35.95 13.51 7.40
C HIS A 169 -36.55 14.56 6.45
N LEU A 170 -37.32 14.14 5.45
CA LEU A 170 -38.00 15.05 4.52
C LEU A 170 -39.00 15.97 5.24
N GLN A 171 -39.71 15.46 6.24
CA GLN A 171 -40.59 16.28 7.09
C GLN A 171 -39.79 17.31 7.90
N GLU A 172 -38.67 16.92 8.51
CA GLU A 172 -37.81 17.85 9.25
C GLU A 172 -37.22 18.94 8.35
N ILE A 173 -36.83 18.59 7.11
CA ILE A 173 -36.41 19.59 6.11
C ILE A 173 -37.55 20.55 5.82
N ALA A 174 -38.76 20.06 5.57
CA ALA A 174 -39.92 20.89 5.26
C ALA A 174 -40.30 21.83 6.42
N THR A 175 -40.16 21.36 7.67
CA THR A 175 -40.35 22.18 8.88
C THR A 175 -39.25 23.23 9.02
N THR A 176 -37.97 22.84 8.85
CA THR A 176 -36.82 23.76 8.99
C THR A 176 -36.83 24.84 7.91
N ALA A 177 -37.29 24.51 6.70
CA ALA A 177 -37.46 25.46 5.60
C ALA A 177 -38.64 26.44 5.80
N GLY A 178 -39.38 26.35 6.92
CA GLY A 178 -40.53 27.20 7.20
C GLY A 178 -41.73 26.95 6.28
N VAL A 179 -41.75 25.81 5.58
CA VAL A 179 -42.82 25.45 4.63
C VAL A 179 -44.00 24.77 5.32
N LEU A 180 -43.78 24.17 6.50
CA LEU A 180 -44.84 23.60 7.33
C LEU A 180 -45.22 24.56 8.45
N GLY A 181 -46.41 25.15 8.33
CA GLY A 181 -47.09 25.87 9.41
C GLY A 181 -47.36 24.99 10.63
N ASP A 182 -47.80 25.64 11.72
CA ASP A 182 -48.01 25.04 13.03
C ASP A 182 -48.67 23.64 12.99
N TYR A 183 -48.06 22.69 13.68
CA TYR A 183 -48.56 21.32 13.73
C TYR A 183 -49.89 21.27 14.51
N HIS A 184 -50.96 20.88 13.81
CA HIS A 184 -52.31 20.80 14.38
C HIS A 184 -52.65 19.36 14.77
N CYS A 185 -52.87 19.10 16.06
CA CYS A 185 -53.44 17.83 16.51
C CYS A 185 -54.96 17.81 16.23
N HIS A 186 -55.44 17.00 15.28
CA HIS A 186 -56.87 16.88 14.99
C HIS A 186 -57.71 16.33 16.15
N ALA A 187 -57.15 15.44 16.98
CA ALA A 187 -57.84 14.87 18.14
C ALA A 187 -57.96 15.83 19.34
N CYS A 188 -57.20 16.93 19.34
CA CYS A 188 -57.12 17.89 20.43
C CYS A 188 -57.63 19.28 20.04
N ASN A 189 -57.64 19.56 18.74
CA ASN A 189 -57.67 20.90 18.15
C ASN A 189 -56.63 21.89 18.74
N THR A 190 -55.49 21.38 19.22
CA THR A 190 -54.40 22.23 19.72
C THR A 190 -53.30 22.32 18.68
N THR A 191 -52.92 23.54 18.32
CA THR A 191 -51.65 23.85 17.65
C THR A 191 -50.55 23.89 18.70
N THR A 192 -49.52 23.07 18.53
CA THR A 192 -48.36 23.14 19.42
C THR A 192 -47.11 23.41 18.60
N ALA A 193 -46.34 24.43 18.99
CA ALA A 193 -45.01 24.71 18.45
C ALA A 193 -43.95 23.66 18.88
N ARG A 194 -44.38 22.42 19.17
CA ARG A 194 -43.54 21.37 19.76
C ARG A 194 -42.92 20.50 18.67
N LYS A 195 -41.67 20.11 18.91
CA LYS A 195 -40.88 19.22 18.05
C LYS A 195 -41.61 17.88 17.80
N PRO A 196 -41.49 17.25 16.61
CA PRO A 196 -42.21 16.03 16.22
C PRO A 196 -42.13 14.86 17.21
N ARG A 197 -41.02 14.74 17.95
CA ARG A 197 -40.81 13.68 18.96
C ARG A 197 -41.78 13.75 20.14
N GLN A 198 -42.31 14.92 20.45
CA GLN A 198 -43.32 15.07 21.52
C GLN A 198 -44.73 14.73 21.03
N GLN A 199 -44.97 14.77 19.71
CA GLN A 199 -46.24 14.40 19.08
C GLN A 199 -46.47 12.88 19.12
N GLU A 200 -45.47 12.07 18.73
CA GLU A 200 -45.56 10.60 18.82
C GLU A 200 -45.86 10.14 20.26
N ASN A 201 -45.21 10.76 21.25
CA ASN A 201 -45.47 10.47 22.65
C ASN A 201 -46.88 10.92 23.09
N HIS A 202 -47.39 12.02 22.53
CA HIS A 202 -48.74 12.50 22.81
C HIS A 202 -49.81 11.57 22.21
N ASP A 203 -49.62 11.13 20.97
CA ASP A 203 -50.57 10.25 20.27
C ASP A 203 -50.58 8.84 20.89
N ASN A 204 -49.41 8.30 21.25
CA ASN A 204 -49.32 7.01 21.96
C ASN A 204 -49.90 7.04 23.38
N LYS A 205 -49.91 8.21 24.04
CA LYS A 205 -50.45 8.36 25.41
C LYS A 205 -51.98 8.53 25.40
N LYS A 206 -52.55 9.06 24.32
CA LYS A 206 -54.02 9.18 24.15
C LYS A 206 -54.67 7.85 23.77
N THR A 207 -54.02 7.02 22.96
CA THR A 207 -54.58 5.70 22.59
C THR A 207 -54.65 4.74 23.77
N THR A 208 -53.82 4.92 24.80
CA THR A 208 -53.83 4.10 26.02
C THR A 208 -54.91 4.51 27.03
N THR A 209 -55.51 5.69 26.91
CA THR A 209 -56.47 6.22 27.90
C THR A 209 -57.93 6.05 27.50
N ALA A 210 -58.24 5.53 26.32
CA ALA A 210 -59.61 5.37 25.80
C ALA A 210 -60.18 3.93 25.87
N SER A 211 -59.52 3.01 26.59
CA SER A 211 -59.92 1.60 26.72
C SER A 211 -60.25 1.16 28.16
N GLY A 212 -60.60 2.12 29.02
CA GLY A 212 -61.07 1.87 30.39
C GLY A 212 -62.45 2.46 30.61
#